data_AF-A0A699RQ75-F1
#
_entry.id   AF-A0A699RQ75-F1
#
_cell.length_a   1.000
_cell.length_b   1.000
_cell.length_c   1.000
_cell.angle_alpha   90.00
_cell.angle_beta   90.00
_cell.angle_gamma   90.00
#
_symmetry.space_group_name_H-M   'P 1'
#
loop_
_entity.id
_entity.type
_entity.pdbx_description
1 polymer ?
#
loop_
_entity_poly.entity_id
_entity_poly.type
_entity_poly.pdbx_seq_one_letter_code
_entity_poly.pdbx_strand_id
1 'polypeptide(L)'
;TKIPKLIQAPVVTSTSEEAPASVVAAQFKETMREQFIENATKSRVKILTIKATYNENMVKFPFTLLDGLEKLKEMVATRFQLKPGSFKLKYVDKDGDEILIACDTDLMGSVGDSKQPVNSSVIRLLVFSAAPYQCTIYM
;
A
#
# COMPACT_ATOMS: atom_id res chain seq x y z
N THR A 1 47.18 46.00 -2.97
CA THR A 1 46.00 46.33 -2.14
C THR A 1 45.20 47.39 -2.87
N LYS A 2 44.08 47.01 -3.49
CA LYS A 2 43.25 47.94 -4.29
C LYS A 2 41.80 47.69 -3.88
N ILE A 3 41.31 48.59 -3.03
CA ILE A 3 39.94 48.60 -2.50
C ILE A 3 39.02 49.09 -3.62
N PRO A 4 37.96 48.35 -4.02
CA PRO A 4 36.93 48.90 -4.88
C PRO A 4 35.94 49.75 -4.07
N LYS A 5 35.62 50.90 -4.64
CA LYS A 5 34.68 51.91 -4.18
C LYS A 5 33.25 51.36 -4.07
N LEU A 6 32.60 51.72 -2.97
CA LEU A 6 31.15 51.65 -2.70
C LEU A 6 30.36 52.33 -3.83
N ILE A 7 29.44 51.61 -4.47
CA ILE A 7 28.33 52.23 -5.20
C ILE A 7 27.07 52.09 -4.34
N GLN A 8 26.44 53.23 -4.14
CA GLN A 8 25.34 53.49 -3.22
C GLN A 8 24.04 52.84 -3.67
N ALA A 9 23.27 52.38 -2.67
CA ALA A 9 21.89 51.94 -2.83
C ALA A 9 20.97 53.13 -3.18
N PRO A 10 19.88 52.90 -3.95
CA PRO A 10 18.79 53.86 -3.99
C PRO A 10 17.98 53.77 -2.68
N VAL A 11 17.95 54.89 -1.98
CA VAL A 11 16.97 55.23 -0.95
C VAL A 11 15.58 55.16 -1.59
N VAL A 12 14.73 54.24 -1.13
CA VAL A 12 13.28 54.38 -1.26
C VAL A 12 12.69 54.33 0.14
N THR A 13 12.17 55.49 0.50
CA THR A 13 11.57 55.87 1.77
C THR A 13 10.38 54.98 2.13
N SER A 14 10.37 54.60 3.41
CA SER A 14 9.31 53.99 4.20
C SER A 14 7.87 54.35 3.83
N THR A 15 7.00 53.35 3.70
CA THR A 15 5.67 53.39 4.31
C THR A 15 5.31 51.98 4.76
N SER A 16 5.02 51.86 6.05
CA SER A 16 4.62 50.68 6.80
C SER A 16 3.26 50.14 6.34
N GLU A 17 3.17 48.87 5.97
CA GLU A 17 1.97 48.08 6.24
C GLU A 17 2.36 46.60 6.42
N GLU A 18 2.22 46.15 7.66
CA GLU A 18 2.50 44.80 8.15
C GLU A 18 1.41 43.84 7.62
N ALA A 19 1.77 42.91 6.74
CA ALA A 19 0.94 41.73 6.49
C ALA A 19 1.42 40.59 7.41
N PRO A 20 0.52 39.87 8.11
CA PRO A 20 0.91 39.04 9.25
C PRO A 20 1.76 37.84 8.83
N ALA A 21 2.78 37.52 9.64
CA ALA A 21 3.68 36.37 9.52
C ALA A 21 2.98 34.99 9.45
N SER A 22 1.65 34.93 9.57
CA SER A 22 0.84 33.72 9.50
C SER A 22 0.67 33.17 8.07
N VAL A 23 0.74 34.01 7.02
CA VAL A 23 0.46 33.58 5.65
C VAL A 23 1.64 32.81 5.03
N VAL A 24 2.87 33.25 5.32
CA VAL A 24 4.11 32.63 4.78
C VAL A 24 4.37 31.26 5.41
N ALA A 25 4.04 31.09 6.70
CA ALA A 25 4.18 29.81 7.41
C ALA A 25 3.16 28.76 6.97
N ALA A 26 1.98 29.17 6.46
CA ALA A 26 0.98 28.26 5.91
C ALA A 26 1.40 27.74 4.53
N GLN A 27 1.89 28.63 3.64
CA GLN A 27 2.37 28.24 2.31
C GLN A 27 3.58 27.28 2.35
N PHE A 28 4.46 27.43 3.34
CA PHE A 28 5.58 26.49 3.53
C PHE A 28 5.13 25.10 4.01
N LYS A 29 4.04 25.02 4.79
CA LYS A 29 3.49 23.76 5.29
C LYS A 29 2.68 23.00 4.24
N GLU A 30 2.03 23.71 3.34
CA GLU A 30 1.23 23.13 2.25
C GLU A 30 2.13 22.53 1.16
N THR A 31 3.18 23.26 0.78
CA THR A 31 4.22 22.79 -0.18
C THR A 31 4.92 21.51 0.29
N MET A 32 5.20 21.36 1.59
CA MET A 32 5.79 20.12 2.13
C MET A 32 4.81 18.95 2.15
N ARG A 33 3.51 19.19 2.38
CA ARG A 33 2.48 18.13 2.31
C ARG A 33 2.29 17.65 0.88
N GLU A 34 2.25 18.56 -0.09
CA GLU A 34 2.14 18.22 -1.51
C GLU A 34 3.36 17.45 -2.01
N GLN A 35 4.59 17.86 -1.63
CA GLN A 35 5.80 17.10 -1.96
C GLN A 35 5.85 15.73 -1.26
N PHE A 36 5.30 15.60 -0.06
CA PHE A 36 5.18 14.30 0.63
C PHE A 36 4.15 13.40 -0.06
N ILE A 37 3.03 13.97 -0.51
CA ILE A 37 1.99 13.26 -1.28
C ILE A 37 2.51 12.88 -2.68
N GLU A 38 3.28 13.75 -3.34
CA GLU A 38 3.90 13.49 -4.64
C GLU A 38 4.98 12.40 -4.53
N ASN A 39 5.81 12.44 -3.48
CA ASN A 39 6.79 11.39 -3.24
C ASN A 39 6.14 10.07 -2.79
N ALA A 40 5.03 10.11 -2.03
CA ALA A 40 4.24 8.93 -1.67
C ALA A 40 3.49 8.32 -2.87
N THR A 41 3.07 9.15 -3.84
CA THR A 41 2.49 8.68 -5.12
C THR A 41 3.55 8.18 -6.09
N LYS A 42 4.80 8.68 -5.98
CA LYS A 42 5.97 8.19 -6.72
C LYS A 42 6.54 6.88 -6.13
N SER A 43 6.43 6.67 -4.81
CA SER A 43 6.56 5.35 -4.17
C SER A 43 5.26 4.56 -4.35
N ARG A 44 4.95 4.24 -5.62
CA ARG A 44 3.67 3.66 -6.06
C ARG A 44 3.10 2.67 -5.04
N VAL A 45 2.05 3.07 -4.33
CA VAL A 45 1.12 2.16 -3.67
C VAL A 45 0.65 1.20 -4.75
N LYS A 46 1.24 0.00 -4.81
CA LYS A 46 0.99 -0.94 -5.90
C LYS A 46 -0.37 -1.58 -5.66
N ILE A 47 -1.39 -1.03 -6.32
CA ILE A 47 -2.72 -1.64 -6.35
C ILE A 47 -2.63 -2.86 -7.25
N LEU A 48 -2.96 -4.03 -6.67
CA LEU A 48 -3.02 -5.31 -7.34
C LEU A 48 -4.45 -5.80 -7.42
N THR A 49 -4.73 -6.67 -8.38
CA THR A 49 -5.97 -7.43 -8.47
C THR A 49 -5.75 -8.77 -7.78
N ILE A 50 -6.48 -9.02 -6.71
CA ILE A 50 -6.56 -10.35 -6.11
C ILE A 50 -7.56 -11.17 -6.89
N LYS A 51 -7.19 -12.40 -7.23
CA LYS A 51 -8.05 -13.43 -7.79
C LYS A 51 -8.04 -14.61 -6.83
N ALA A 52 -9.00 -14.66 -5.92
CA ALA A 52 -9.08 -15.71 -4.91
C ALA A 52 -10.10 -16.77 -5.35
N THR A 53 -9.73 -18.04 -5.19
CA THR A 53 -10.58 -19.19 -5.47
C THR A 53 -10.83 -19.98 -4.19
N TYR A 54 -12.10 -20.28 -3.91
CA TYR A 54 -12.54 -21.14 -2.82
C TYR A 54 -13.53 -22.17 -3.37
N ASN A 55 -13.18 -23.46 -3.31
CA ASN A 55 -13.88 -24.51 -4.03
C ASN A 55 -14.02 -24.16 -5.53
N GLU A 56 -15.24 -24.15 -6.06
CA GLU A 56 -15.54 -23.78 -7.46
C GLU A 56 -15.81 -22.28 -7.64
N ASN A 57 -15.87 -21.52 -6.53
CA ASN A 57 -16.18 -20.10 -6.55
C ASN A 57 -14.93 -19.25 -6.63
N MET A 58 -15.03 -18.13 -7.35
CA MET A 58 -13.91 -17.24 -7.57
C MET A 58 -14.36 -15.78 -7.44
N VAL A 59 -13.59 -15.00 -6.68
CA VAL A 59 -13.80 -13.56 -6.52
C VAL A 59 -12.58 -12.80 -7.01
N LYS A 60 -12.84 -11.60 -7.53
CA LYS A 60 -11.79 -10.66 -7.96
C LYS A 60 -12.03 -9.30 -7.34
N PHE A 61 -10.96 -8.68 -6.85
CA PHE A 61 -11.03 -7.33 -6.27
C PHE A 61 -9.67 -6.64 -6.29
N PRO A 62 -9.63 -5.29 -6.36
CA PRO A 62 -8.40 -4.54 -6.16
C PRO A 62 -7.98 -4.56 -4.68
N PHE A 63 -6.68 -4.58 -4.43
CA PHE A 63 -6.08 -4.64 -3.11
C PHE A 63 -4.74 -3.90 -3.11
N THR A 64 -4.47 -3.17 -2.04
CA THR A 64 -3.20 -2.48 -1.84
C THR A 64 -2.30 -3.33 -0.94
N LEU A 65 -1.10 -3.69 -1.41
CA LEU A 65 -0.19 -4.51 -0.60
C LEU A 65 0.18 -3.89 0.76
N LEU A 66 0.19 -2.56 0.85
CA LEU A 66 0.46 -1.84 2.09
C LEU A 66 -0.63 -2.05 3.15
N ASP A 67 -1.82 -2.52 2.78
CA ASP A 67 -2.90 -2.81 3.73
C ASP A 67 -2.64 -4.11 4.52
N GLY A 68 -1.70 -4.94 4.05
CA GLY A 68 -1.23 -6.13 4.77
C GLY A 68 -2.13 -7.37 4.70
N LEU A 69 -1.60 -8.49 5.17
CA LEU A 69 -2.22 -9.81 5.11
C LEU A 69 -3.50 -9.91 5.93
N GLU A 70 -3.57 -9.23 7.08
CA GLU A 70 -4.77 -9.21 7.90
C GLU A 70 -5.95 -8.60 7.14
N LYS A 71 -5.73 -7.45 6.49
CA LYS A 71 -6.77 -6.81 5.68
C LYS A 71 -7.20 -7.67 4.50
N LEU A 72 -6.23 -8.32 3.85
CA LEU A 72 -6.51 -9.26 2.78
C LEU A 72 -7.40 -10.42 3.26
N LYS A 73 -7.11 -11.00 4.43
CA LYS A 73 -7.92 -12.07 5.02
C LYS A 73 -9.34 -11.58 5.33
N GLU A 74 -9.51 -10.39 5.90
CA GLU A 74 -10.84 -9.83 6.13
C GLU A 74 -11.66 -9.73 4.83
N MET A 75 -11.07 -9.17 3.77
CA MET A 75 -11.75 -9.00 2.49
C MET A 75 -12.13 -10.35 1.87
N VAL A 76 -11.23 -11.33 1.91
CA VAL A 76 -11.52 -12.70 1.43
C VAL A 76 -12.65 -13.33 2.26
N ALA A 77 -12.59 -13.21 3.58
CA ALA A 77 -13.63 -13.72 4.48
C ALA A 77 -15.00 -13.12 4.16
N THR A 78 -15.08 -11.79 4.00
CA THR A 78 -16.33 -11.10 3.66
C THR A 78 -16.89 -11.58 2.32
N ARG A 79 -16.05 -11.70 1.28
CA ARG A 79 -16.51 -12.07 -0.06
C ARG A 79 -16.97 -13.52 -0.18
N PHE A 80 -16.39 -14.43 0.59
CA PHE A 80 -16.79 -15.84 0.65
C PHE A 80 -17.71 -16.19 1.82
N GLN A 81 -18.11 -15.21 2.64
CA GLN A 81 -18.93 -15.41 3.85
C GLN A 81 -18.30 -16.42 4.82
N LEU A 82 -16.97 -16.37 4.97
CA LEU A 82 -16.21 -17.23 5.88
C LEU A 82 -15.97 -16.51 7.21
N LYS A 83 -15.77 -17.31 8.27
CA LYS A 83 -15.34 -16.76 9.56
C LYS A 83 -13.87 -16.33 9.48
N PRO A 84 -13.49 -15.13 9.93
CA PRO A 84 -12.09 -14.74 10.06
C PRO A 84 -11.30 -15.79 10.85
N GLY A 85 -10.15 -16.20 10.33
CA GLY A 85 -9.30 -17.24 10.93
C GLY A 85 -9.72 -18.69 10.66
N SER A 86 -10.85 -18.96 10.00
CA SER A 86 -11.26 -20.33 9.62
C SER A 86 -10.66 -20.83 8.31
N PHE A 87 -9.71 -20.09 7.73
CA PHE A 87 -9.11 -20.41 6.45
C PHE A 87 -7.64 -19.95 6.40
N LYS A 88 -6.92 -20.53 5.45
CA LYS A 88 -5.55 -20.18 5.08
C LYS A 88 -5.53 -19.71 3.63
N LEU A 89 -4.58 -18.84 3.32
CA LEU A 89 -4.33 -18.35 1.96
C LEU A 89 -3.05 -18.98 1.46
N LYS A 90 -3.09 -19.54 0.24
CA LYS A 90 -1.89 -19.96 -0.49
C LYS A 90 -1.80 -19.25 -1.82
N TYR A 91 -0.60 -19.10 -2.35
CA TYR A 91 -0.36 -18.74 -3.76
C TYR A 91 0.27 -19.94 -4.49
N VAL A 92 0.21 -19.92 -5.81
CA VAL A 92 0.93 -20.88 -6.65
C VAL A 92 2.15 -20.17 -7.22
N ASP A 93 3.33 -20.71 -6.97
CA ASP A 93 4.58 -20.13 -7.45
C ASP A 93 4.86 -20.47 -8.93
N LYS A 94 6.06 -20.11 -9.39
CA LYS A 94 6.52 -20.37 -10.76
C LYS A 94 6.79 -21.86 -11.04
N ASP A 95 6.97 -22.67 -10.02
CA ASP A 95 7.22 -24.10 -10.15
C ASP A 95 5.90 -24.89 -10.09
N GLY A 96 4.83 -24.23 -9.65
CA GLY A 96 3.48 -24.80 -9.54
C GLY A 96 3.15 -25.25 -8.12
N ASP A 97 4.02 -24.93 -7.15
CA ASP A 97 3.86 -25.33 -5.77
C ASP A 97 2.90 -24.38 -5.04
N GLU A 98 2.07 -24.95 -4.17
CA GLU A 98 1.12 -24.19 -3.35
C GLU A 98 1.78 -23.72 -2.05
N ILE A 99 2.18 -22.46 -2.01
CA ILE A 99 2.92 -21.87 -0.89
C ILE A 99 1.98 -21.09 0.04
N LEU A 100 2.06 -21.37 1.35
CA LEU A 100 1.28 -20.70 2.39
C LEU A 100 1.74 -19.24 2.56
N ILE A 101 0.79 -18.30 2.62
CA ILE A 101 1.04 -16.91 3.00
C ILE A 101 0.83 -16.78 4.51
N ALA A 102 1.93 -16.81 5.27
CA ALA A 102 1.90 -16.73 6.73
C ALA A 102 2.07 -15.29 7.24
N CYS A 103 2.80 -14.45 6.51
CA CYS A 103 3.09 -13.07 6.88
C CYS A 103 3.07 -12.09 5.68
N ASP A 104 3.25 -10.80 5.97
CA ASP A 104 3.29 -9.75 4.95
C ASP A 104 4.48 -9.91 3.98
N THR A 105 5.62 -10.42 4.47
CA THR A 105 6.78 -10.72 3.62
C THR A 105 6.43 -11.75 2.55
N ASP A 106 5.71 -12.81 2.93
CA ASP A 106 5.24 -13.84 1.98
C ASP A 106 4.24 -13.26 0.97
N LEU A 107 3.34 -12.38 1.45
CA LEU A 107 2.37 -11.70 0.60
C LEU A 107 3.06 -10.83 -0.45
N MET A 108 4.10 -10.08 -0.05
CA MET A 108 4.91 -9.28 -0.96
C MET A 108 5.67 -10.15 -1.97
N GLY A 109 6.25 -11.28 -1.52
CA GLY A 109 6.95 -12.24 -2.38
C GLY A 109 6.05 -12.84 -3.46
N SER A 110 4.78 -13.15 -3.11
CA SER A 110 3.82 -13.78 -4.03
C SER A 110 3.54 -13.00 -5.33
N VAL A 111 3.86 -11.70 -5.34
CA VAL A 111 3.71 -10.82 -6.51
C VAL A 111 4.78 -11.08 -7.56
N GLY A 112 5.98 -11.47 -7.14
CA GLY A 112 7.14 -11.69 -8.02
C GLY A 112 7.20 -13.09 -8.61
N ASP A 113 6.61 -14.07 -7.92
CA ASP A 113 6.75 -15.49 -8.28
C ASP A 113 5.65 -16.00 -9.24
N SER A 114 4.73 -15.14 -9.66
CA SER A 114 3.67 -15.55 -10.58
C SER A 114 4.23 -15.77 -12.00
N LYS A 115 3.86 -16.87 -12.67
CA LYS A 115 4.16 -17.18 -14.10
C LYS A 115 3.66 -16.14 -15.13
N GLN A 116 3.17 -15.01 -14.67
CA GLN A 116 2.50 -14.03 -15.51
C GLN A 116 3.50 -13.07 -16.17
N PRO A 117 3.13 -12.41 -17.28
CA PRO A 117 3.99 -11.43 -17.94
C PRO A 117 4.43 -10.34 -16.96
N VAL A 118 5.60 -9.74 -17.23
CA VAL A 118 6.40 -8.81 -16.41
C VAL A 118 5.68 -7.52 -15.89
N ASN A 119 4.36 -7.45 -16.00
CA ASN A 119 3.52 -6.32 -15.62
C ASN A 119 2.12 -6.73 -15.12
N SER A 120 1.82 -8.01 -14.95
CA SER A 120 0.51 -8.42 -14.47
C SER A 120 0.37 -8.12 -12.98
N SER A 121 -0.40 -7.10 -12.66
CA SER A 121 -0.73 -6.74 -11.29
C SER A 121 -1.72 -7.73 -10.64
N VAL A 122 -1.71 -9.02 -10.97
CA VAL A 122 -2.70 -10.00 -10.48
C VAL A 122 -2.03 -11.04 -9.58
N ILE A 123 -2.51 -11.16 -8.34
CA ILE A 123 -2.14 -12.27 -7.45
C ILE A 123 -3.25 -13.31 -7.49
N ARG A 124 -2.89 -14.57 -7.69
CA ARG A 124 -3.82 -15.70 -7.63
C ARG A 124 -3.70 -16.38 -6.28
N LEU A 125 -4.81 -16.46 -5.57
CA LEU A 125 -4.87 -17.05 -4.25
C LEU A 125 -5.81 -18.26 -4.25
N LEU A 126 -5.40 -19.27 -3.51
CA LEU A 126 -6.22 -20.41 -3.14
C LEU A 126 -6.61 -20.27 -1.67
N VAL A 127 -7.90 -20.36 -1.41
CA VAL A 127 -8.46 -20.30 -0.07
C VAL A 127 -8.68 -21.74 0.40
N PHE A 128 -8.07 -22.11 1.51
CA PHE A 128 -8.22 -23.44 2.10
C PHE A 128 -8.90 -23.34 3.45
N SER A 129 -9.93 -24.15 3.67
CA SER A 129 -10.54 -24.27 4.99
C SER A 129 -9.49 -24.76 5.99
N ALA A 130 -9.27 -23.98 7.04
CA ALA A 130 -8.51 -24.43 8.20
C ALA A 130 -9.54 -25.08 9.10
N ALA A 131 -9.76 -26.39 8.89
CA ALA A 131 -10.63 -27.13 9.79
C ALA A 131 -10.14 -26.88 11.23
N PRO A 132 -10.96 -26.32 12.13
CA PRO A 132 -10.69 -26.52 13.54
C PRO A 132 -10.75 -28.03 13.70
N TYR A 133 -9.76 -28.62 14.38
CA TYR A 133 -9.83 -30.02 14.79
C TYR A 133 -11.25 -30.27 15.31
N GLN A 134 -12.07 -31.02 14.56
CA GLN A 134 -13.42 -31.33 15.02
C GLN A 134 -13.23 -32.31 16.18
N CYS A 135 -13.22 -31.77 17.39
CA CYS A 135 -13.53 -32.57 18.56
C CYS A 135 -15.04 -32.83 18.50
N THR A 136 -15.44 -33.86 17.76
CA THR A 136 -16.75 -34.49 17.95
C THR A 136 -16.76 -35.11 19.33
N ILE A 137 -17.09 -34.31 20.35
CA ILE A 137 -17.57 -34.86 21.62
C ILE A 137 -18.97 -35.37 21.33
N TYR A 138 -19.08 -36.68 21.07
CA TYR A 138 -20.36 -37.37 21.14
C TYR A 138 -20.85 -37.28 22.59
N MET A 139 -22.04 -36.69 22.77
CA MET A 139 -22.83 -36.73 24.01
C MET A 139 -24.08 -37.58 23.75
#